data_AF-A0A7V4V001-F1
#
_entry.id   AF-A0A7V4V001-F1
#
_cell.length_a   1.000
_cell.length_b   1.000
_cell.length_c   1.000
_cell.angle_alpha   90.00
_cell.angle_beta   90.00
_cell.angle_gamma   90.00
#
_symmetry.space_group_name_H-M   'P 1'
#
loop_
_entity.id
_entity.type
_entity.pdbx_description
1 polymer ?
#
loop_
_entity_poly.entity_id
_entity_poly.type
_entity_poly.pdbx_seq_one_letter_code
_entity_poly.pdbx_strand_id
1 'polypeptide(L)'
;MKVVNCIALTRGDLSGKPSFSAFEEIKVALSQINRGDLFIAGDADDIPLALKRGAYGIIYDFDYEPHDDEIAWIKVRDTKSAAIVIAKYLLLKKQIRFVTTDSITFEIARKINSEDSVVFLNTNDLVALFSAIKNDNKSVYIGHDDEYFQELTSEPVESYFVQKENGFHIINETMFETTLLDNDTELVIRLPHFMLKYLRNAQKIFTELNLTFTIEGVKSQKFFDPVFVDDNLKEREFGRTSKVMIFSEFDSLIFLRECIDFVKEKGRWGRLLFLLPSELVGFEHNDTIITHFGSDEELSDMLEDADFNFAFLVGANRKMISKEKKEQLSLF
;
A
#
# COMPACT_ATOMS: atom_id res chain seq x y z
N MET A 1 -28.29 -8.36 0.45
CA MET A 1 -28.05 -9.82 0.26
C MET A 1 -29.08 -10.64 1.03
N LYS A 2 -29.65 -11.73 0.48
CA LYS A 2 -30.57 -12.61 1.25
C LYS A 2 -29.86 -13.30 2.42
N VAL A 3 -30.51 -13.39 3.59
CA VAL A 3 -29.94 -14.04 4.79
C VAL A 3 -29.51 -15.48 4.50
N VAL A 4 -30.38 -16.24 3.82
CA VAL A 4 -30.09 -17.64 3.42
C VAL A 4 -28.87 -17.78 2.51
N ASN A 5 -28.62 -16.80 1.63
CA ASN A 5 -27.44 -16.82 0.75
C ASN A 5 -26.18 -16.54 1.56
N CYS A 6 -26.25 -15.58 2.51
CA CYS A 6 -25.14 -15.27 3.40
C CYS A 6 -24.72 -16.51 4.21
N ILE A 7 -25.68 -17.20 4.81
CA ILE A 7 -25.44 -18.44 5.57
C ILE A 7 -24.82 -19.52 4.68
N ALA A 8 -25.37 -19.75 3.49
CA ALA A 8 -24.87 -20.77 2.57
C ALA A 8 -23.43 -20.48 2.08
N LEU A 9 -23.13 -19.22 1.75
CA LEU A 9 -21.81 -18.78 1.29
C LEU A 9 -20.76 -18.90 2.38
N THR A 10 -21.07 -18.40 3.57
CA THR A 10 -20.13 -18.35 4.71
C THR A 10 -20.05 -19.67 5.48
N ARG A 11 -20.99 -20.60 5.22
CA ARG A 11 -21.20 -21.81 6.03
C ARG A 11 -21.37 -21.47 7.52
N GLY A 12 -22.00 -20.34 7.80
CA GLY A 12 -22.22 -19.85 9.15
C GLY A 12 -23.41 -20.51 9.84
N ASP A 13 -23.36 -20.60 11.16
CA ASP A 13 -24.46 -21.06 12.00
C ASP A 13 -25.32 -19.87 12.41
N LEU A 14 -26.58 -19.84 11.95
CA LEU A 14 -27.54 -18.80 12.31
C LEU A 14 -28.14 -19.08 13.70
N SER A 15 -28.08 -18.08 14.56
CA SER A 15 -28.86 -17.98 15.80
C SER A 15 -29.79 -16.76 15.72
N GLY A 16 -30.89 -16.83 16.47
CA GLY A 16 -32.01 -15.88 16.36
C GLY A 16 -33.10 -16.33 15.37
N LYS A 17 -34.16 -15.53 15.29
CA LYS A 17 -35.31 -15.72 14.38
C LYS A 17 -35.66 -14.39 13.70
N PRO A 18 -34.76 -13.84 12.88
CA PRO A 18 -34.98 -12.55 12.22
C PRO A 18 -36.25 -12.59 11.37
N SER A 19 -37.07 -11.55 11.47
CA SER A 19 -38.32 -11.41 10.71
C SER A 19 -38.11 -10.90 9.27
N PHE A 20 -36.89 -10.43 8.96
CA PHE A 20 -36.49 -9.98 7.63
C PHE A 20 -35.80 -11.10 6.83
N SER A 21 -35.80 -10.99 5.50
CA SER A 21 -35.24 -12.02 4.61
C SER A 21 -33.96 -11.60 3.89
N ALA A 22 -33.57 -10.33 3.97
CA ALA A 22 -32.39 -9.79 3.33
C ALA A 22 -31.81 -8.60 4.11
N PHE A 23 -30.49 -8.45 3.99
CA PHE A 23 -29.73 -7.28 4.39
C PHE A 23 -29.67 -6.27 3.25
N GLU A 24 -29.62 -4.98 3.58
CA GLU A 24 -29.45 -3.89 2.61
C GLU A 24 -28.02 -3.91 2.04
N GLU A 25 -27.02 -3.62 2.89
CA GLU A 25 -25.61 -3.69 2.53
C GLU A 25 -24.79 -4.55 3.50
N ILE A 26 -23.51 -4.74 3.18
CA ILE A 26 -22.54 -5.44 4.02
C ILE A 26 -21.45 -4.45 4.40
N LYS A 27 -21.12 -4.41 5.69
CA LYS A 27 -20.19 -3.45 6.29
C LYS A 27 -19.11 -4.19 7.08
N VAL A 28 -17.90 -3.70 6.94
CA VAL A 28 -16.72 -4.17 7.68
C VAL A 28 -16.11 -3.06 8.56
N ALA A 29 -16.69 -1.85 8.50
CA ALA A 29 -16.30 -0.73 9.33
C ALA A 29 -17.52 -0.17 10.06
N LEU A 30 -17.41 -0.05 11.39
CA LEU A 30 -18.47 0.47 12.25
C LEU A 30 -19.03 1.81 11.79
N SER A 31 -18.17 2.70 11.28
CA SER A 31 -18.53 4.07 10.86
C SER A 31 -19.44 4.10 9.62
N GLN A 32 -19.56 2.99 8.89
CA GLN A 32 -20.31 2.90 7.63
C GLN A 32 -21.67 2.21 7.77
N ILE A 33 -22.01 1.73 8.99
CA ILE A 33 -23.25 0.98 9.26
C ILE A 33 -24.45 1.91 9.18
N ASN A 34 -25.45 1.47 8.41
CA ASN A 34 -26.79 2.02 8.39
C ASN A 34 -27.81 0.96 8.82
N ARG A 35 -29.05 1.42 9.03
CA ARG A 35 -30.17 0.57 9.36
C ARG A 35 -30.40 -0.48 8.27
N GLY A 36 -30.45 -1.76 8.66
CA GLY A 36 -30.70 -2.88 7.74
C GLY A 36 -29.45 -3.58 7.22
N ASP A 37 -28.26 -3.11 7.61
CA ASP A 37 -26.98 -3.66 7.15
C ASP A 37 -26.59 -4.95 7.89
N LEU A 38 -25.78 -5.76 7.22
CA LEU A 38 -24.99 -6.84 7.81
C LEU A 38 -23.63 -6.30 8.21
N PHE A 39 -23.20 -6.50 9.45
CA PHE A 39 -21.87 -6.14 9.91
C PHE A 39 -21.00 -7.38 10.10
N ILE A 40 -19.76 -7.35 9.62
CA ILE A 40 -18.74 -8.36 9.90
C ILE A 40 -17.86 -7.81 11.01
N ALA A 41 -17.99 -8.38 12.21
CA ALA A 41 -17.33 -7.90 13.41
C ALA A 41 -15.89 -8.43 13.49
N GLY A 42 -14.95 -7.53 13.78
CA GLY A 42 -13.55 -7.89 14.05
C GLY A 42 -13.30 -8.31 15.50
N ASP A 43 -14.11 -7.81 16.42
CA ASP A 43 -14.08 -8.17 17.84
C ASP A 43 -15.48 -8.04 18.48
N ALA A 44 -15.59 -8.52 19.72
CA ALA A 44 -16.85 -8.49 20.47
C ALA A 44 -17.25 -7.08 20.94
N ASP A 45 -16.28 -6.19 21.12
CA ASP A 45 -16.48 -4.83 21.65
C ASP A 45 -17.16 -3.91 20.62
N ASP A 46 -17.04 -4.23 19.33
CA ASP A 46 -17.69 -3.54 18.23
C ASP A 46 -19.21 -3.78 18.18
N ILE A 47 -19.69 -4.94 18.64
CA ILE A 47 -21.08 -5.40 18.45
C ILE A 47 -22.12 -4.43 19.06
N PRO A 48 -22.00 -3.95 20.31
CA PRO A 48 -22.96 -3.02 20.88
C PRO A 48 -23.12 -1.74 20.05
N LEU A 49 -22.01 -1.22 19.50
CA LEU A 49 -22.04 -0.02 18.66
C LEU A 49 -22.62 -0.32 17.27
N ALA A 50 -22.34 -1.48 16.70
CA ALA A 50 -22.92 -1.92 15.42
C ALA A 50 -24.45 -2.03 15.50
N LEU A 51 -24.98 -2.67 16.55
CA LEU A 51 -26.42 -2.78 16.80
C LEU A 51 -27.06 -1.41 16.99
N LYS A 52 -26.43 -0.53 17.78
CA LYS A 52 -26.91 0.86 17.98
C LYS A 52 -26.98 1.65 16.67
N ARG A 53 -26.11 1.36 15.70
CA ARG A 53 -26.12 1.97 14.36
C ARG A 53 -27.11 1.33 13.39
N GLY A 54 -27.80 0.27 13.81
CA GLY A 54 -28.89 -0.36 13.07
C GLY A 54 -28.46 -1.58 12.25
N ALA A 55 -27.34 -2.23 12.59
CA ALA A 55 -27.01 -3.54 12.03
C ALA A 55 -28.14 -4.53 12.34
N TYR A 56 -28.63 -5.22 11.31
CA TYR A 56 -29.68 -6.24 11.41
C TYR A 56 -29.09 -7.65 11.48
N GLY A 57 -27.82 -7.82 11.09
CA GLY A 57 -27.09 -9.06 11.30
C GLY A 57 -25.64 -8.81 11.66
N ILE A 58 -25.06 -9.78 12.35
CA ILE A 58 -23.67 -9.77 12.80
C ILE A 58 -23.02 -11.09 12.34
N ILE A 59 -21.95 -11.00 11.55
CA ILE A 59 -21.02 -12.12 11.31
C ILE A 59 -19.88 -12.01 12.32
N TYR A 60 -19.55 -13.11 13.01
CA TYR A 60 -18.47 -13.15 14.00
C TYR A 60 -17.85 -14.55 14.08
N ASP A 61 -16.59 -14.67 14.52
CA ASP A 61 -15.83 -15.92 14.65
C ASP A 61 -15.31 -16.21 16.07
N PHE A 62 -15.66 -15.35 17.04
CA PHE A 62 -15.30 -15.48 18.44
C PHE A 62 -16.49 -15.95 19.31
N ASP A 63 -16.23 -16.18 20.60
CA ASP A 63 -17.28 -16.51 21.54
C ASP A 63 -18.04 -15.24 21.96
N TYR A 64 -19.33 -15.23 21.64
CA TYR A 64 -20.28 -14.17 21.95
C TYR A 64 -21.62 -14.82 22.23
N GLU A 65 -22.38 -14.28 23.19
CA GLU A 65 -23.71 -14.78 23.55
C GLU A 65 -24.80 -13.90 22.90
N PRO A 66 -25.48 -14.39 21.84
CA PRO A 66 -26.59 -13.68 21.22
C PRO A 66 -27.74 -13.46 22.21
N HIS A 67 -28.27 -12.24 22.29
CA HIS A 67 -29.33 -11.89 23.24
C HIS A 67 -30.56 -11.22 22.59
N ASP A 68 -30.51 -10.95 21.28
CA ASP A 68 -31.61 -10.35 20.53
C ASP A 68 -32.05 -11.29 19.39
N ASP A 69 -33.25 -11.87 19.52
CA ASP A 69 -33.80 -12.83 18.55
C ASP A 69 -34.18 -12.17 17.21
N GLU A 70 -34.30 -10.85 17.13
CA GLU A 70 -34.60 -10.15 15.88
C GLU A 70 -33.35 -9.97 14.99
N ILE A 71 -32.16 -10.08 15.58
CA ILE A 71 -30.88 -9.96 14.88
C ILE A 71 -30.47 -11.31 14.28
N ALA A 72 -29.96 -11.26 13.05
CA ALA A 72 -29.35 -12.43 12.41
C ALA A 72 -27.90 -12.61 12.91
N TRP A 73 -27.71 -13.47 13.91
CA TRP A 73 -26.39 -13.78 14.46
C TRP A 73 -25.77 -14.95 13.71
N ILE A 74 -24.72 -14.70 12.93
CA ILE A 74 -24.12 -15.69 12.03
C ILE A 74 -22.70 -16.01 12.53
N LYS A 75 -22.55 -17.10 13.29
CA LYS A 75 -21.23 -17.56 13.75
C LYS A 75 -20.50 -18.27 12.60
N VAL A 76 -19.30 -17.85 12.29
CA VAL A 76 -18.44 -18.44 11.24
C VAL A 76 -17.13 -18.94 11.85
N ARG A 77 -16.32 -19.65 11.04
CA ARG A 77 -15.00 -20.11 11.49
C ARG A 77 -13.93 -19.02 11.45
N ASP A 78 -14.03 -18.13 10.46
CA ASP A 78 -13.09 -17.04 10.23
C ASP A 78 -13.83 -15.93 9.46
N THR A 79 -13.90 -14.75 10.07
CA THR A 79 -14.61 -13.58 9.57
C THR A 79 -13.98 -13.02 8.29
N LYS A 80 -12.65 -13.09 8.16
CA LYS A 80 -11.93 -12.65 6.96
C LYS A 80 -12.27 -13.52 5.76
N SER A 81 -12.18 -14.84 5.90
CA SER A 81 -12.56 -15.81 4.86
C SER A 81 -14.03 -15.66 4.48
N ALA A 82 -14.92 -15.48 5.46
CA ALA A 82 -16.33 -15.20 5.20
C ALA A 82 -16.52 -13.91 4.38
N ALA A 83 -15.79 -12.84 4.72
CA ALA A 83 -15.82 -11.57 4.00
C ALA A 83 -15.33 -11.74 2.55
N ILE A 84 -14.24 -12.48 2.31
CA ILE A 84 -13.71 -12.74 0.96
C ILE A 84 -14.68 -13.56 0.11
N VAL A 85 -15.29 -14.62 0.65
CA VAL A 85 -16.29 -15.41 -0.08
C VAL A 85 -17.52 -14.58 -0.44
N ILE A 86 -17.98 -13.73 0.48
CA ILE A 86 -19.06 -12.77 0.23
C ILE A 86 -18.67 -11.78 -0.87
N ALA A 87 -17.47 -11.19 -0.77
CA ALA A 87 -16.97 -10.23 -1.75
C ALA A 87 -16.89 -10.85 -3.15
N LYS A 88 -16.30 -12.05 -3.27
CA LYS A 88 -16.26 -12.84 -4.51
C LYS A 88 -17.65 -13.02 -5.11
N TYR A 89 -18.61 -13.44 -4.29
CA TYR A 89 -20.00 -13.61 -4.76
C TYR A 89 -20.62 -12.31 -5.29
N LEU A 90 -20.34 -11.16 -4.67
CA LEU A 90 -20.83 -9.86 -5.13
C LEU A 90 -20.14 -9.42 -6.42
N LEU A 91 -18.83 -9.67 -6.53
CA LEU A 91 -18.01 -9.35 -7.70
C LEU A 91 -18.37 -10.19 -8.93
N LEU A 92 -18.82 -11.45 -8.76
CA LEU A 92 -19.27 -12.31 -9.87
C LEU A 92 -20.41 -11.70 -10.70
N LYS A 93 -21.17 -10.76 -10.13
CA LYS A 93 -22.25 -10.06 -10.84
C LYS A 93 -21.77 -8.84 -11.63
N LYS A 94 -20.49 -8.50 -11.47
CA LYS A 94 -19.85 -7.32 -12.07
C LYS A 94 -18.84 -7.78 -13.11
N GLN A 95 -18.69 -6.98 -14.17
CA GLN A 95 -17.65 -7.19 -15.18
C GLN A 95 -16.38 -6.45 -14.75
N ILE A 96 -15.73 -6.93 -13.69
CA ILE A 96 -14.48 -6.36 -13.17
C ILE A 96 -13.30 -7.09 -13.81
N ARG A 97 -12.35 -6.32 -14.34
CA ARG A 97 -11.02 -6.84 -14.70
C ARG A 97 -10.12 -6.78 -13.48
N PHE A 98 -9.49 -7.91 -13.16
CA PHE A 98 -8.54 -8.02 -12.06
C PHE A 98 -7.13 -8.01 -12.62
N VAL A 99 -6.29 -7.12 -12.09
CA VAL A 99 -4.93 -6.89 -12.55
C VAL A 99 -4.00 -7.00 -11.34
N THR A 100 -2.90 -7.74 -11.49
CA THR A 100 -1.84 -7.82 -10.47
C THR A 100 -0.49 -7.39 -11.04
N THR A 101 0.35 -6.78 -10.21
CA THR A 101 1.69 -6.29 -10.59
C THR A 101 2.63 -6.31 -9.39
N ASP A 102 3.91 -5.95 -9.56
CA ASP A 102 4.82 -5.80 -8.42
C ASP A 102 4.49 -4.55 -7.59
N SER A 103 4.91 -4.52 -6.32
CA SER A 103 4.52 -3.47 -5.37
C SER A 103 4.96 -2.06 -5.81
N ILE A 104 6.09 -1.96 -6.52
CA ILE A 104 6.66 -0.70 -6.99
C ILE A 104 5.88 -0.18 -8.20
N THR A 105 5.59 -1.05 -9.18
CA THR A 105 4.68 -0.71 -10.27
C THR A 105 3.28 -0.37 -9.77
N PHE A 106 2.74 -1.08 -8.77
CA PHE A 106 1.44 -0.77 -8.16
C PHE A 106 1.40 0.66 -7.61
N GLU A 107 2.44 1.06 -6.87
CA GLU A 107 2.54 2.41 -6.30
C GLU A 107 2.70 3.50 -7.36
N ILE A 108 3.46 3.25 -8.43
CA ILE A 108 3.60 4.19 -9.55
C ILE A 108 2.30 4.28 -10.35
N ALA A 109 1.67 3.15 -10.66
CA ALA A 109 0.39 3.05 -11.35
C ALA A 109 -0.68 3.85 -10.60
N ARG A 110 -0.71 3.77 -9.27
CA ARG A 110 -1.61 4.56 -8.42
C ARG A 110 -1.41 6.05 -8.55
N LYS A 111 -0.16 6.52 -8.71
CA LYS A 111 0.14 7.96 -8.85
C LYS A 111 -0.17 8.52 -10.23
N ILE A 112 -0.02 7.71 -11.28
CA ILE A 112 -0.29 8.16 -12.66
C ILE A 112 -1.75 8.00 -13.07
N ASN A 113 -2.54 7.28 -12.28
CA ASN A 113 -3.94 7.00 -12.59
C ASN A 113 -4.75 8.30 -12.74
N SER A 114 -5.43 8.45 -13.89
CA SER A 114 -6.37 9.54 -14.15
C SER A 114 -7.82 9.05 -14.26
N GLU A 115 -8.06 7.74 -14.07
CA GLU A 115 -9.36 7.09 -14.25
C GLU A 115 -10.09 6.89 -12.92
N ASP A 116 -11.34 7.34 -12.83
CA ASP A 116 -12.22 6.98 -11.71
C ASP A 116 -12.64 5.51 -11.79
N SER A 117 -12.60 4.87 -12.95
CA SER A 117 -13.01 3.47 -13.10
C SER A 117 -12.05 2.46 -12.45
N VAL A 118 -10.85 2.91 -12.08
CA VAL A 118 -9.78 2.09 -11.49
C VAL A 118 -9.82 2.14 -9.97
N VAL A 119 -9.61 0.98 -9.34
CA VAL A 119 -9.45 0.84 -7.89
C VAL A 119 -8.12 0.17 -7.60
N PHE A 120 -7.34 0.75 -6.71
CA PHE A 120 -6.12 0.15 -6.16
C PHE A 120 -6.45 -0.52 -4.83
N LEU A 121 -6.27 -1.83 -4.74
CA LEU A 121 -6.55 -2.60 -3.53
C LEU A 121 -5.26 -3.17 -2.95
N ASN A 122 -5.02 -2.89 -1.67
CA ASN A 122 -4.00 -3.58 -0.90
C ASN A 122 -4.54 -4.95 -0.44
N THR A 123 -3.64 -5.90 -0.17
CA THR A 123 -3.99 -7.21 0.39
C THR A 123 -4.84 -7.06 1.65
N ASN A 124 -5.95 -7.80 1.71
CA ASN A 124 -6.85 -7.86 2.86
C ASN A 124 -7.47 -6.52 3.31
N ASP A 125 -7.44 -5.46 2.48
CA ASP A 125 -8.15 -4.22 2.76
C ASP A 125 -9.65 -4.38 2.46
N LEU A 126 -10.36 -5.03 3.40
CA LEU A 126 -11.79 -5.31 3.28
C LEU A 126 -12.61 -4.02 3.20
N VAL A 127 -12.18 -2.94 3.87
CA VAL A 127 -12.91 -1.66 3.85
C VAL A 127 -12.88 -1.08 2.45
N ALA A 128 -11.71 -1.02 1.82
CA ALA A 128 -11.56 -0.57 0.44
C ALA A 128 -12.30 -1.49 -0.53
N LEU A 129 -12.19 -2.81 -0.36
CA LEU A 129 -12.85 -3.82 -1.20
C LEU A 129 -14.37 -3.66 -1.19
N PHE A 130 -15.02 -3.65 -0.02
CA PHE A 130 -16.48 -3.50 0.06
C PHE A 130 -16.96 -2.12 -0.40
N SER A 131 -16.15 -1.08 -0.21
CA SER A 131 -16.43 0.25 -0.75
C SER A 131 -16.39 0.25 -2.29
N ALA A 132 -15.42 -0.44 -2.89
CA ALA A 132 -15.29 -0.60 -4.33
C ALA A 132 -16.44 -1.46 -4.91
N ILE A 133 -16.81 -2.54 -4.24
CA ILE A 133 -17.94 -3.41 -4.64
C ILE A 133 -19.25 -2.64 -4.68
N LYS A 134 -19.45 -1.65 -3.81
CA LYS A 134 -20.67 -0.81 -3.83
C LYS A 134 -20.72 0.14 -5.03
N ASN A 135 -19.56 0.52 -5.59
CA ASN A 135 -19.51 1.49 -6.67
C ASN A 135 -19.57 0.79 -8.04
N ASP A 136 -20.64 1.05 -8.80
CA ASP A 136 -20.89 0.43 -10.11
C ASP A 136 -20.06 1.05 -11.25
N ASN A 137 -19.44 2.22 -11.03
CA ASN A 137 -18.56 2.84 -12.02
C ASN A 137 -17.17 2.21 -12.05
N LYS A 138 -16.82 1.39 -11.04
CA LYS A 138 -15.52 0.74 -10.97
C LYS A 138 -15.53 -0.53 -11.83
N SER A 139 -14.55 -0.66 -12.71
CA SER A 139 -14.45 -1.75 -13.69
C SER A 139 -13.08 -2.43 -13.73
N VAL A 140 -12.04 -1.82 -13.14
CA VAL A 140 -10.69 -2.38 -13.10
C VAL A 140 -10.15 -2.32 -11.69
N TYR A 141 -9.79 -3.46 -11.12
CA TYR A 141 -9.16 -3.57 -9.80
C TYR A 141 -7.70 -3.95 -10.01
N ILE A 142 -6.78 -3.14 -9.47
CA ILE A 142 -5.33 -3.35 -9.56
C ILE A 142 -4.81 -3.63 -8.15
N GLY A 143 -3.98 -4.66 -8.00
CA GLY A 143 -3.31 -5.03 -6.76
C GLY A 143 -1.87 -5.48 -6.98
N HIS A 144 -1.20 -5.87 -5.90
CA HIS A 144 0.18 -6.37 -5.95
C HIS A 144 0.36 -7.76 -5.30
N ASP A 145 -0.75 -8.42 -5.02
CA ASP A 145 -0.81 -9.74 -4.39
C ASP A 145 -1.69 -10.63 -5.25
N ASP A 146 -1.03 -11.47 -6.04
CA ASP A 146 -1.67 -12.37 -7.00
C ASP A 146 -2.54 -13.41 -6.30
N GLU A 147 -2.08 -13.97 -5.17
CA GLU A 147 -2.84 -14.96 -4.40
C GLU A 147 -4.15 -14.36 -3.88
N TYR A 148 -4.08 -13.18 -3.27
CA TYR A 148 -5.27 -12.47 -2.79
C TYR A 148 -6.26 -12.17 -3.91
N PHE A 149 -5.78 -11.73 -5.08
CA PHE A 149 -6.65 -11.42 -6.22
C PHE A 149 -7.30 -12.68 -6.81
N GLN A 150 -6.59 -13.79 -6.87
CA GLN A 150 -7.14 -15.09 -7.29
C GLN A 150 -8.23 -15.60 -6.34
N GLU A 151 -8.16 -15.26 -5.05
CA GLU A 151 -9.24 -15.59 -4.12
C GLU A 151 -10.53 -14.81 -4.44
N LEU A 152 -10.42 -13.53 -4.83
CA LEU A 152 -11.54 -12.62 -5.08
C LEU A 152 -12.33 -12.91 -6.35
N THR A 153 -11.78 -13.67 -7.30
CA THR A 153 -12.43 -13.92 -8.60
C THR A 153 -12.33 -15.38 -9.04
N SER A 154 -13.17 -15.78 -9.98
CA SER A 154 -13.02 -17.05 -10.72
C SER A 154 -12.52 -16.82 -12.15
N GLU A 155 -12.47 -15.56 -12.59
CA GLU A 155 -11.93 -15.17 -13.88
C GLU A 155 -10.39 -15.07 -13.81
N PRO A 156 -9.67 -15.18 -14.94
CA PRO A 156 -8.23 -14.99 -14.96
C PRO A 156 -7.82 -13.60 -14.42
N VAL A 157 -6.81 -13.58 -13.56
CA VAL A 157 -6.14 -12.34 -13.13
C VAL A 157 -5.07 -11.99 -14.16
N GLU A 158 -5.07 -10.75 -14.64
CA GLU A 158 -4.11 -10.25 -15.61
C GLU A 158 -2.82 -9.80 -14.91
N SER A 159 -1.72 -10.51 -15.13
CA SER A 159 -0.46 -10.23 -14.42
C SER A 159 0.52 -9.40 -15.26
N TYR A 160 1.03 -8.33 -14.66
CA TYR A 160 1.97 -7.39 -15.27
C TYR A 160 3.21 -7.24 -14.40
N PHE A 161 4.23 -8.07 -14.61
CA PHE A 161 5.48 -7.98 -13.86
C PHE A 161 6.54 -7.19 -14.62
N VAL A 162 7.31 -6.39 -13.87
CA VAL A 162 8.36 -5.52 -14.39
C VAL A 162 9.34 -6.29 -15.29
N GLN A 163 9.67 -5.69 -16.42
CA GLN A 163 10.71 -6.18 -17.33
C GLN A 163 12.05 -5.48 -17.02
N LYS A 164 13.17 -6.07 -17.42
CA LYS A 164 14.50 -5.48 -17.17
C LYS A 164 14.69 -4.13 -17.87
N GLU A 165 14.14 -3.99 -19.07
CA GLU A 165 14.30 -2.78 -19.87
C GLU A 165 13.23 -1.74 -19.55
N ASN A 166 13.65 -0.48 -19.44
CA ASN A 166 12.72 0.63 -19.23
C ASN A 166 12.16 1.19 -20.56
N GLY A 167 12.85 0.99 -21.69
CA GLY A 167 12.42 1.45 -23.02
C GLY A 167 12.27 2.98 -23.18
N PHE A 168 12.71 3.80 -22.22
CA PHE A 168 12.69 5.26 -22.32
C PHE A 168 13.97 5.77 -22.99
N HIS A 169 13.81 6.82 -23.81
CA HIS A 169 14.95 7.57 -24.31
C HIS A 169 15.36 8.62 -23.25
N ILE A 170 16.39 8.30 -22.47
CA ILE A 170 16.93 9.18 -21.42
C ILE A 170 17.83 10.23 -22.05
N ILE A 171 17.53 11.51 -21.79
CA ILE A 171 18.32 12.66 -22.26
C ILE A 171 19.40 12.99 -21.23
N ASN A 172 19.01 13.04 -19.97
CA ASN A 172 19.88 13.35 -18.83
C ASN A 172 19.36 12.69 -17.56
N GLU A 173 20.24 12.47 -16.59
CA GLU A 173 19.89 11.86 -15.31
C GLU A 173 20.75 12.37 -14.17
N THR A 174 20.13 12.45 -13.00
CA THR A 174 20.78 12.65 -11.70
C THR A 174 20.43 11.46 -10.79
N MET A 175 20.83 11.51 -9.52
CA MET A 175 20.42 10.47 -8.56
C MET A 175 18.90 10.46 -8.31
N PHE A 176 18.21 11.60 -8.47
CA PHE A 176 16.82 11.77 -8.04
C PHE A 176 15.87 12.26 -9.13
N GLU A 177 16.40 12.71 -10.26
CA GLU A 177 15.63 13.25 -11.38
C GLU A 177 16.14 12.66 -12.68
N THR A 178 15.22 12.30 -13.58
CA THR A 178 15.51 11.86 -14.93
C THR A 178 14.80 12.79 -15.92
N THR A 179 15.52 13.22 -16.94
CA THR A 179 14.98 13.87 -18.13
C THR A 179 14.83 12.83 -19.23
N LEU A 180 13.61 12.65 -19.72
CA LEU A 180 13.28 11.68 -20.77
C LEU A 180 12.57 12.34 -21.95
N LEU A 181 12.64 11.68 -23.11
CA LEU A 181 11.86 12.03 -24.29
C LEU A 181 10.60 11.13 -24.35
N ASP A 182 9.42 11.72 -24.32
CA ASP A 182 8.13 11.04 -24.46
C ASP A 182 7.32 11.73 -25.56
N ASN A 183 6.98 11.01 -26.64
CA ASN A 183 6.29 11.55 -27.82
C ASN A 183 6.88 12.90 -28.31
N ASP A 184 8.19 12.94 -28.55
CA ASP A 184 8.95 14.13 -28.96
C ASP A 184 8.92 15.31 -27.98
N THR A 185 8.40 15.10 -26.77
CA THR A 185 8.37 16.10 -25.69
C THR A 185 9.39 15.75 -24.61
N GLU A 186 10.21 16.73 -24.24
CA GLU A 186 11.12 16.59 -23.10
C GLU A 186 10.34 16.70 -21.78
N LEU A 187 10.47 15.68 -20.94
CA LEU A 187 9.85 15.62 -19.63
C LEU A 187 10.89 15.40 -18.54
N VAL A 188 10.79 16.18 -17.47
CA VAL A 188 11.58 15.98 -16.24
C VAL A 188 10.72 15.31 -15.18
N ILE A 189 11.13 14.14 -14.71
CA ILE A 189 10.46 13.40 -13.63
C ILE A 189 11.39 13.20 -12.45
N ARG A 190 10.83 13.26 -11.23
CA ARG A 190 11.58 13.02 -9.98
C ARG A 190 11.66 11.54 -9.66
N LEU A 191 12.15 10.77 -10.63
CA LEU A 191 12.43 9.37 -10.50
C LEU A 191 13.88 9.09 -10.91
N PRO A 192 14.62 8.30 -10.12
CA PRO A 192 15.87 7.69 -10.55
C PRO A 192 15.69 6.82 -11.80
N HIS A 193 16.71 6.78 -12.67
CA HIS A 193 16.60 6.02 -13.92
C HIS A 193 16.35 4.52 -13.73
N PHE A 194 16.85 3.92 -12.64
CA PHE A 194 16.65 2.49 -12.37
C PHE A 194 15.18 2.16 -12.06
N MET A 195 14.39 3.15 -11.62
CA MET A 195 12.97 2.98 -11.34
C MET A 195 12.08 3.11 -12.60
N LEU A 196 12.63 3.55 -13.73
CA LEU A 196 11.83 3.79 -14.94
C LEU A 196 11.21 2.52 -15.52
N LYS A 197 11.81 1.35 -15.29
CA LYS A 197 11.21 0.06 -15.69
C LYS A 197 9.84 -0.16 -15.06
N TYR A 198 9.65 0.28 -13.81
CA TYR A 198 8.37 0.18 -13.11
C TYR A 198 7.35 1.19 -13.66
N LEU A 199 7.79 2.41 -14.01
CA LEU A 199 6.97 3.39 -14.72
C LEU A 199 6.54 2.88 -16.10
N ARG A 200 7.45 2.26 -16.86
CA ARG A 200 7.12 1.66 -18.16
C ARG A 200 6.09 0.56 -18.01
N ASN A 201 6.25 -0.31 -17.01
CA ASN A 201 5.30 -1.37 -16.73
C ASN A 201 3.92 -0.79 -16.34
N ALA A 202 3.89 0.29 -15.54
CA ALA A 202 2.65 1.01 -15.25
C ALA A 202 1.99 1.56 -16.53
N GLN A 203 2.73 2.28 -17.38
CA GLN A 203 2.20 2.77 -18.66
C GLN A 203 1.66 1.64 -19.55
N LYS A 204 2.33 0.49 -19.56
CA LYS A 204 1.90 -0.70 -20.29
C LYS A 204 0.54 -1.20 -19.81
N ILE A 205 0.34 -1.31 -18.49
CA ILE A 205 -0.96 -1.66 -17.89
C ILE A 205 -2.04 -0.73 -18.41
N PHE A 206 -1.87 0.58 -18.26
CA PHE A 206 -2.90 1.53 -18.68
C PHE A 206 -3.17 1.47 -20.20
N THR A 207 -2.11 1.38 -21.00
CA THR A 207 -2.24 1.31 -22.47
C THR A 207 -3.00 0.06 -22.92
N GLU A 208 -2.65 -1.12 -22.41
CA GLU A 208 -3.30 -2.37 -22.78
C GLU A 208 -4.75 -2.47 -22.28
N LEU A 209 -5.05 -1.78 -21.18
CA LEU A 209 -6.41 -1.68 -20.63
C LEU A 209 -7.24 -0.56 -21.28
N ASN A 210 -6.66 0.23 -22.21
CA ASN A 210 -7.25 1.43 -22.81
C ASN A 210 -7.70 2.48 -21.77
N LEU A 211 -6.89 2.68 -20.73
CA LEU A 211 -7.09 3.62 -19.64
C LEU A 211 -6.22 4.87 -19.81
N THR A 212 -6.69 6.02 -19.35
CA THR A 212 -5.89 7.26 -19.36
C THR A 212 -4.99 7.36 -18.13
N PHE A 213 -3.84 8.01 -18.30
CA PHE A 213 -2.88 8.27 -17.23
C PHE A 213 -2.10 9.56 -17.48
N THR A 214 -1.49 10.10 -16.43
CA THR A 214 -0.63 11.28 -16.51
C THR A 214 0.64 11.05 -15.71
N ILE A 215 1.80 11.22 -16.34
CA ILE A 215 3.12 10.99 -15.72
C ILE A 215 3.68 12.23 -15.00
N GLU A 216 2.98 13.34 -15.09
CA GLU A 216 3.31 14.57 -14.38
C GLU A 216 3.17 14.35 -12.87
N GLY A 217 4.17 14.78 -12.10
CA GLY A 217 4.13 14.64 -10.64
C GLY A 217 4.50 13.26 -10.11
N VAL A 218 4.93 12.32 -10.96
CA VAL A 218 5.52 11.06 -10.48
C VAL A 218 6.81 11.33 -9.73
N LYS A 219 6.90 10.77 -8.52
CA LYS A 219 8.05 10.89 -7.62
C LYS A 219 8.35 9.54 -6.98
N SER A 220 9.62 9.31 -6.65
CA SER A 220 10.16 8.09 -6.04
C SER A 220 9.71 7.81 -4.59
N GLN A 221 8.73 8.54 -4.07
CA GLN A 221 8.26 8.39 -2.68
C GLN A 221 7.96 6.93 -2.35
N LYS A 222 8.12 6.57 -1.08
CA LYS A 222 7.99 5.23 -0.52
C LYS A 222 9.23 4.36 -0.75
N PHE A 223 9.69 4.20 -1.99
CA PHE A 223 10.75 3.24 -2.31
C PHE A 223 12.14 3.84 -2.52
N PHE A 224 12.24 5.15 -2.77
CA PHE A 224 13.51 5.86 -2.90
C PHE A 224 13.30 7.37 -2.68
N ASP A 225 12.79 7.77 -1.52
CA ASP A 225 12.38 9.15 -1.20
C ASP A 225 13.56 9.99 -0.67
N PRO A 226 14.07 10.97 -1.43
CA PRO A 226 15.16 11.81 -0.96
C PRO A 226 14.65 12.96 -0.08
N VAL A 227 15.28 13.12 1.08
CA VAL A 227 15.09 14.24 2.01
C VAL A 227 16.43 14.95 2.19
N PHE A 228 16.50 16.19 1.72
CA PHE A 228 17.68 17.04 1.86
C PHE A 228 17.70 17.59 3.28
N VAL A 229 18.83 17.48 3.96
CA VAL A 229 18.96 17.92 5.35
C VAL A 229 20.19 18.80 5.55
N ASP A 230 20.18 19.64 6.59
CA ASP A 230 21.37 20.34 7.06
C ASP A 230 22.18 19.49 8.05
N ASP A 231 23.24 20.08 8.62
CA ASP A 231 24.07 19.41 9.62
C ASP A 231 23.35 19.06 10.93
N ASN A 232 22.18 19.67 11.19
CA ASN A 232 21.33 19.36 12.33
C ASN A 232 20.18 18.40 11.94
N LEU A 233 20.30 17.73 10.79
CA LEU A 233 19.30 16.83 10.21
C LEU A 233 17.94 17.50 9.98
N LYS A 234 17.88 18.83 9.83
CA LYS A 234 16.63 19.54 9.53
C LYS A 234 16.37 19.54 8.04
N GLU A 235 15.15 19.22 7.64
CA GLU A 235 14.72 19.20 6.24
C GLU A 235 14.93 20.57 5.58
N ARG A 236 15.50 20.55 4.37
CA ARG A 236 15.76 21.70 3.50
C ARG A 236 15.13 21.47 2.14
N GLU A 237 15.00 22.55 1.37
CA GLU A 237 14.51 22.44 0.00
C GLU A 237 15.41 21.52 -0.84
N PHE A 238 14.80 20.87 -1.81
CA PHE A 238 15.44 19.97 -2.75
C PHE A 238 16.68 20.62 -3.41
N GLY A 239 17.81 19.93 -3.35
CA GLY A 239 19.07 20.38 -3.96
C GLY A 239 19.81 21.51 -3.21
N ARG A 240 19.36 21.91 -2.01
CA ARG A 240 19.99 23.02 -1.26
C ARG A 240 21.15 22.61 -0.35
N THR A 241 21.32 21.32 -0.07
CA THR A 241 22.36 20.82 0.84
C THR A 241 23.12 19.66 0.22
N SER A 242 24.31 19.40 0.76
CA SER A 242 25.16 18.27 0.39
C SER A 242 24.87 16.99 1.18
N LYS A 243 23.90 17.03 2.11
CA LYS A 243 23.46 15.89 2.93
C LYS A 243 22.05 15.49 2.51
N VAL A 244 21.89 14.23 2.11
CA VAL A 244 20.62 13.66 1.68
C VAL A 244 20.38 12.35 2.40
N MET A 245 19.20 12.21 3.00
CA MET A 245 18.68 10.97 3.55
C MET A 245 17.71 10.37 2.53
N ILE A 246 17.99 9.16 2.07
CA ILE A 246 17.20 8.46 1.05
C ILE A 246 16.42 7.36 1.76
N PHE A 247 15.12 7.59 1.96
CA PHE A 247 14.22 6.65 2.63
C PHE A 247 13.68 5.63 1.63
N SER A 248 13.66 4.37 2.03
CA SER A 248 13.15 3.27 1.21
C SER A 248 12.37 2.29 2.09
N GLU A 249 11.14 1.99 1.73
CA GLU A 249 10.46 0.82 2.26
C GLU A 249 11.14 -0.45 1.74
N PHE A 250 11.17 -1.47 2.58
CA PHE A 250 11.65 -2.78 2.15
C PHE A 250 10.60 -3.45 1.26
N ASP A 251 10.93 -3.62 -0.03
CA ASP A 251 10.14 -4.41 -0.98
C ASP A 251 10.69 -5.84 -1.08
N SER A 252 11.93 -5.97 -1.55
CA SER A 252 12.58 -7.25 -1.80
C SER A 252 14.09 -7.13 -1.73
N LEU A 253 14.77 -8.27 -1.51
CA LEU A 253 16.24 -8.30 -1.52
C LEU A 253 16.83 -7.90 -2.89
N ILE A 254 16.11 -8.17 -3.99
CA ILE A 254 16.55 -7.80 -5.33
C ILE A 254 16.50 -6.28 -5.48
N PHE A 255 15.37 -5.66 -5.14
CA PHE A 255 15.22 -4.22 -5.19
C PHE A 255 16.20 -3.49 -4.27
N LEU A 256 16.44 -4.03 -3.07
CA LEU A 256 17.42 -3.51 -2.13
C LEU A 256 18.84 -3.48 -2.73
N ARG A 257 19.26 -4.57 -3.40
CA ARG A 257 20.56 -4.63 -4.08
C ARG A 257 20.65 -3.57 -5.19
N GLU A 258 19.60 -3.44 -6.01
CA GLU A 258 19.56 -2.42 -7.06
C GLU A 258 19.67 -1.00 -6.51
N CYS A 259 19.00 -0.69 -5.40
CA CYS A 259 19.09 0.61 -4.75
C CYS A 259 20.52 0.89 -4.24
N ILE A 260 21.14 -0.09 -3.58
CA ILE A 260 22.52 0.06 -3.06
C ILE A 260 23.50 0.26 -4.22
N ASP A 261 23.43 -0.56 -5.26
CA ASP A 261 24.27 -0.45 -6.45
C ASP A 261 24.12 0.94 -7.10
N PHE A 262 22.88 1.40 -7.25
CA PHE A 262 22.58 2.71 -7.82
C PHE A 262 23.11 3.88 -6.98
N VAL A 263 22.89 3.86 -5.66
CA VAL A 263 23.43 4.88 -4.73
C VAL A 263 24.96 4.89 -4.77
N LYS A 264 25.59 3.71 -4.79
CA LYS A 264 27.05 3.58 -4.93
C LYS A 264 27.55 4.10 -6.26
N GLU A 265 26.82 3.93 -7.35
CA GLU A 265 27.20 4.44 -8.67
C GLU A 265 27.08 5.96 -8.75
N LYS A 266 25.94 6.54 -8.38
CA LYS A 266 25.67 7.98 -8.52
C LYS A 266 26.29 8.82 -7.39
N GLY A 267 26.56 8.20 -6.25
CA GLY A 267 27.07 8.86 -5.04
C GLY A 267 28.59 8.76 -4.85
N ARG A 268 29.36 8.25 -5.82
CA ARG A 268 30.81 7.98 -5.69
C ARG A 268 31.66 9.15 -5.21
N TRP A 269 31.20 10.37 -5.42
CA TRP A 269 31.89 11.59 -5.03
C TRP A 269 31.75 11.94 -3.55
N GLY A 270 30.79 11.34 -2.85
CA GLY A 270 30.44 11.64 -1.47
C GLY A 270 30.61 10.45 -0.53
N ARG A 271 30.46 10.72 0.77
CA ARG A 271 30.43 9.70 1.82
C ARG A 271 29.07 9.02 1.84
N LEU A 272 29.08 7.70 1.74
CA LEU A 272 27.87 6.87 1.69
C LEU A 272 27.70 6.14 3.02
N LEU A 273 26.49 6.22 3.56
CA LEU A 273 26.07 5.51 4.77
C LEU A 273 24.87 4.62 4.40
N PHE A 274 24.94 3.33 4.71
CA PHE A 274 23.86 2.38 4.45
C PHE A 274 23.33 1.84 5.78
N LEU A 275 22.10 2.21 6.13
CA LEU A 275 21.45 1.82 7.38
C LEU A 275 20.25 0.93 7.08
N LEU A 276 20.29 -0.31 7.58
CA LEU A 276 19.23 -1.30 7.43
C LEU A 276 18.64 -1.68 8.79
N PRO A 277 17.38 -2.10 8.87
CA PRO A 277 16.80 -2.56 10.11
C PRO A 277 17.43 -3.90 10.54
N SER A 278 17.38 -4.20 11.84
CA SER A 278 18.03 -5.38 12.44
C SER A 278 17.51 -6.72 11.90
N GLU A 279 16.30 -6.74 11.35
CA GLU A 279 15.68 -7.85 10.64
C GLU A 279 16.48 -8.28 9.39
N LEU A 280 17.35 -7.40 8.87
CA LEU A 280 18.19 -7.63 7.71
C LEU A 280 19.67 -7.88 8.05
N VAL A 281 20.04 -8.19 9.30
CA VAL A 281 21.45 -8.40 9.72
C VAL A 281 22.22 -9.44 8.89
N GLY A 282 21.53 -10.42 8.29
CA GLY A 282 22.15 -11.42 7.41
C GLY A 282 22.34 -10.96 5.95
N PHE A 283 21.93 -9.74 5.60
CA PHE A 283 22.04 -9.23 4.25
C PHE A 283 23.46 -8.68 3.99
N GLU A 284 24.18 -9.37 3.12
CA GLU A 284 25.48 -8.91 2.61
C GLU A 284 25.37 -8.50 1.14
N HIS A 285 26.10 -7.45 0.78
CA HIS A 285 26.14 -6.93 -0.58
C HIS A 285 27.54 -6.43 -0.98
N ASN A 286 28.30 -7.33 -1.61
CA ASN A 286 29.68 -7.09 -2.05
C ASN A 286 30.51 -6.52 -0.89
N ASP A 287 31.39 -5.54 -1.17
CA ASP A 287 32.22 -4.88 -0.16
C ASP A 287 31.51 -3.69 0.53
N THR A 288 30.17 -3.66 0.53
CA THR A 288 29.41 -2.54 1.11
C THR A 288 29.33 -2.69 2.61
N ILE A 289 29.84 -1.71 3.35
CA ILE A 289 29.64 -1.64 4.80
C ILE A 289 28.19 -1.24 5.04
N ILE A 290 27.46 -2.14 5.68
CA ILE A 290 26.06 -1.97 6.06
C ILE A 290 26.02 -1.94 7.59
N THR A 291 25.34 -0.95 8.14
CA THR A 291 25.13 -0.86 9.59
C THR A 291 23.66 -1.09 9.89
N HIS A 292 23.38 -1.79 10.98
CA HIS A 292 22.04 -2.17 11.37
C HIS A 292 21.54 -1.35 12.55
N PHE A 293 20.25 -1.04 12.58
CA PHE A 293 19.58 -0.39 13.70
C PHE A 293 18.36 -1.21 14.14
N GLY A 294 18.09 -1.25 15.44
CA GLY A 294 16.94 -1.94 16.04
C GLY A 294 15.82 -0.98 16.47
N SER A 295 16.05 0.33 16.48
CA SER A 295 15.05 1.32 16.86
C SER A 295 15.25 2.68 16.18
N ASP A 296 14.19 3.51 16.17
CA ASP A 296 14.25 4.89 15.70
C ASP A 296 15.26 5.73 16.52
N GLU A 297 15.40 5.49 17.82
CA GLU A 297 16.34 6.22 18.68
C GLU A 297 17.79 5.91 18.29
N GLU A 298 18.12 4.63 18.15
CA GLU A 298 19.45 4.19 17.69
C GLU A 298 19.77 4.73 16.30
N LEU A 299 18.81 4.68 15.37
CA LEU A 299 18.98 5.25 14.04
C LEU A 299 19.26 6.77 14.09
N SER A 300 18.58 7.51 14.96
CA SER A 300 18.84 8.94 15.15
C SER A 300 20.25 9.21 15.68
N ASP A 301 20.70 8.48 16.69
CA ASP A 301 22.05 8.62 17.25
C ASP A 301 23.12 8.34 16.19
N MET A 302 22.94 7.26 15.40
CA MET A 302 23.85 6.90 14.31
C MET A 302 23.95 8.00 13.24
N LEU A 303 22.84 8.69 12.94
CA LEU A 303 22.80 9.77 11.96
C LEU A 303 23.41 11.07 12.48
N GLU A 304 23.24 11.38 13.78
CA GLU A 304 23.84 12.55 14.42
C GLU A 304 25.38 12.41 14.50
N ASP A 305 25.88 11.19 14.74
CA ASP A 305 27.32 10.90 14.86
C ASP A 305 28.03 10.70 13.51
N ALA A 306 27.30 10.36 12.45
CA ALA A 306 27.88 10.06 11.16
C ALA A 306 28.09 11.29 10.28
N ASP A 307 29.27 11.37 9.64
CA ASP A 307 29.54 12.36 8.59
C ASP A 307 29.30 11.73 7.21
N PHE A 308 28.13 12.01 6.63
CA PHE A 308 27.68 11.45 5.35
C PHE A 308 27.28 12.55 4.35
N ASN A 309 27.34 12.23 3.06
CA ASN A 309 26.65 12.98 2.00
C ASN A 309 25.33 12.31 1.63
N PHE A 310 25.32 10.98 1.58
CA PHE A 310 24.12 10.19 1.30
C PHE A 310 23.95 9.12 2.38
N ALA A 311 22.83 9.15 3.09
CA ALA A 311 22.42 8.08 3.99
C ALA A 311 21.24 7.34 3.36
N PHE A 312 21.42 6.08 2.96
CA PHE A 312 20.35 5.22 2.45
C PHE A 312 19.74 4.43 3.61
N LEU A 313 18.45 4.61 3.83
CA LEU A 313 17.73 4.18 5.03
C LEU A 313 16.57 3.26 4.63
N VAL A 314 16.61 2.01 5.05
CA VAL A 314 15.54 1.05 4.77
C VAL A 314 14.61 0.90 5.97
N GLY A 315 13.30 0.92 5.76
CA GLY A 315 12.29 0.73 6.81
C GLY A 315 12.19 1.88 7.82
N ALA A 316 13.00 2.93 7.68
CA ALA A 316 13.00 4.08 8.56
C ALA A 316 11.78 5.00 8.33
N ASN A 317 11.25 5.57 9.41
CA ASN A 317 10.13 6.51 9.32
C ASN A 317 10.62 7.94 9.03
N ARG A 318 10.24 8.51 7.89
CA ARG A 318 10.56 9.90 7.53
C ARG A 318 10.17 10.92 8.63
N LYS A 319 9.13 10.65 9.43
CA LYS A 319 8.69 11.53 10.52
C LYS A 319 9.75 11.74 11.62
N MET A 320 10.78 10.91 11.68
CA MET A 320 11.91 11.10 12.59
C MET A 320 12.63 12.43 12.35
N ILE A 321 12.67 12.91 11.10
CA ILE A 321 13.26 14.21 10.72
C ILE A 321 12.38 15.39 11.18
N SER A 322 11.06 15.19 11.29
CA SER A 322 10.11 16.27 11.63
C SER A 322 9.96 16.55 13.12
N LYS A 323 10.69 15.86 14.01
CA LYS A 323 10.69 16.21 15.43
C LYS A 323 11.47 17.52 15.60
N GLU A 324 10.77 18.65 15.62
CA GLU A 324 11.20 19.76 16.46
C GLU A 324 11.39 19.17 17.86
N LYS A 325 12.65 19.00 18.31
CA LYS A 325 12.96 18.80 19.73
C LYS A 325 12.31 19.99 20.43
N LYS A 326 11.10 19.79 20.99
CA LYS A 326 10.47 20.77 21.89
C LYS A 326 11.55 21.10 22.90
N GLU A 327 12.07 22.31 22.80
CA GLU A 327 13.02 22.84 23.77
C GLU A 327 12.44 22.53 25.14
N GLN A 328 13.17 21.73 25.91
CA GLN A 328 12.99 21.71 27.35
C GLN A 328 13.26 23.16 27.78
N LEU A 329 12.19 23.94 27.90
CA LEU A 329 12.15 25.12 28.73
C LEU A 329 12.50 24.63 30.13
N SER A 330 13.79 24.69 30.44
CA SER A 330 14.31 24.69 31.80
C SER A 330 13.64 25.88 32.50
N LEU A 331 12.55 25.60 33.20
CA LEU A 331 12.02 26.52 34.19
C LEU A 331 12.98 26.49 35.38
N PHE A 332 13.71 27.60 35.52
CA PHE A 332 14.15 28.11 36.80
C PHE A 332 12.98 28.24 37.77
#